data_AF-X6CBL9-F1
#
_entry.id   AF-X6CBL9-F1
#
_cell.length_a   1.000
_cell.length_b   1.000
_cell.length_c   1.000
_cell.angle_alpha   90.00
_cell.angle_beta   90.00
_cell.angle_gamma   90.00
#
_symmetry.space_group_name_H-M   'P 1'
#
loop_
_entity.id
_entity.type
_entity.pdbx_description
1 polymer ?
#
loop_
_entity_poly.entity_id
_entity_poly.type
_entity_poly.pdbx_seq_one_letter_code
_entity_poly.pdbx_strand_id
1 'polypeptide(L)'
;MADWRFVMPDLHPGYIDWERFKANQERLATNAQAYGMQRRAGPVREGSALLQGRVLCGLCGGRMGVHYSQEHGQPVPTYTCQETATRRGGKVCQSVPGKVVDPAVGALLVELMTPMTLEVTLAVQRELEARAAEMDTLRRQHIERTRHDAELARRRYMKVDPDNRLVADTLEAEWNEKLRLHTDVVEDYERCAPEEAAALDAETQQRVRDLAEQFPRIWSDARIDVRERKRILRLLVADVTLVKAEIITANVRLSGGATRTLTLERPLPIAQIRKFKSDLVAEVDRLLDRHCDREIADILNERGLRSWEGKPFNLKKIGFIRGAYNLSSRRQRLRDCGMLTTQEVAERFAIAETTVHQWGRQGLITKVYSDNLNRGLWDIPHDLEIVKGRPGRNAVPARRASITVPSTEQDSL
;
A
#
# COMPACT_ATOMS: atom_id res chain seq x y z
N MET A 1 13.00 -9.28 -38.28
CA MET A 1 12.39 -9.69 -39.56
C MET A 1 12.46 -8.61 -40.63
N ALA A 2 12.65 -7.32 -40.27
CA ALA A 2 12.91 -6.24 -41.22
C ALA A 2 14.18 -6.45 -42.09
N ASP A 3 15.10 -7.31 -41.67
CA ASP A 3 16.36 -7.56 -42.38
C ASP A 3 16.28 -8.66 -43.47
N TRP A 4 15.12 -9.30 -43.68
CA TRP A 4 14.97 -10.40 -44.65
C TRP A 4 13.97 -10.05 -45.75
N ARG A 5 14.40 -10.12 -47.01
CA ARG A 5 13.58 -9.81 -48.20
C ARG A 5 12.48 -10.85 -48.47
N PHE A 6 12.65 -12.09 -48.03
CA PHE A 6 11.69 -13.18 -48.23
C PHE A 6 11.66 -14.08 -46.99
N VAL A 7 10.46 -14.45 -46.54
CA VAL A 7 10.23 -15.41 -45.46
C VAL A 7 9.19 -16.41 -45.95
N MET A 8 9.57 -17.69 -46.02
CA MET A 8 8.70 -18.80 -46.41
C MET A 8 8.48 -19.71 -45.20
N PRO A 9 7.35 -19.58 -44.48
CA PRO A 9 7.01 -20.48 -43.39
C PRO A 9 6.87 -21.93 -43.87
N ASP A 10 7.14 -22.88 -42.97
CA ASP A 10 6.84 -24.32 -43.14
C ASP A 10 7.50 -25.02 -44.36
N LEU A 11 8.53 -24.43 -44.95
CA LEU A 11 9.31 -25.06 -46.03
C LEU A 11 10.07 -26.32 -45.56
N HIS A 12 10.43 -26.36 -44.28
CA HIS A 12 11.11 -27.49 -43.64
C HIS A 12 10.46 -27.81 -42.28
N PRO A 13 10.54 -29.07 -41.80
CA PRO A 13 10.10 -29.43 -40.47
C PRO A 13 10.87 -28.63 -39.40
N GLY A 14 10.20 -27.70 -38.74
CA GLY A 14 10.77 -26.93 -37.63
C GLY A 14 10.68 -27.70 -36.31
N TYR A 15 11.58 -27.41 -35.36
CA TYR A 15 11.47 -27.89 -33.97
C TYR A 15 10.23 -27.34 -33.25
N ILE A 16 9.74 -26.18 -33.70
CA ILE A 16 8.51 -25.53 -33.28
C ILE A 16 7.83 -24.97 -34.53
N ASP A 17 6.51 -24.89 -34.50
CA ASP A 17 5.72 -24.27 -35.57
C ASP A 17 5.93 -22.74 -35.63
N TRP A 18 5.53 -22.16 -36.77
CA TRP A 18 5.70 -20.74 -37.05
C TRP A 18 4.94 -19.83 -36.07
N GLU A 19 3.74 -20.23 -35.65
CA GLU A 19 2.93 -19.46 -34.71
C GLU A 19 3.57 -19.40 -33.32
N ARG A 20 4.05 -20.54 -32.83
CA ARG A 20 4.78 -20.67 -31.57
C ARG A 20 6.09 -19.91 -31.59
N PHE A 21 6.79 -19.89 -32.73
CA PHE A 21 7.97 -19.04 -32.90
C PHE A 21 7.61 -17.55 -32.79
N LYS A 22 6.60 -17.07 -33.51
CA LYS A 22 6.14 -15.66 -33.43
C LYS A 22 5.73 -15.29 -32.01
N ALA A 23 4.91 -16.11 -31.35
CA ALA A 23 4.50 -15.89 -29.96
C ALA A 23 5.70 -15.86 -29.00
N ASN A 24 6.72 -16.70 -29.21
CA ASN A 24 7.95 -16.66 -28.43
C ASN A 24 8.76 -15.38 -28.67
N GLN A 25 8.86 -14.91 -29.91
CA GLN A 25 9.53 -13.64 -30.25
C GLN A 25 8.85 -12.44 -29.58
N GLU A 26 7.52 -12.38 -29.61
CA GLU A 26 6.75 -11.33 -28.92
C GLU A 26 6.96 -11.36 -27.41
N ARG A 27 6.96 -12.56 -26.81
CA ARG A 27 7.26 -12.75 -25.38
C ARG A 27 8.67 -12.29 -25.03
N LEU A 28 9.67 -12.63 -25.86
CA LEU A 28 11.05 -12.20 -25.67
C LEU A 28 11.19 -10.68 -25.81
N ALA A 29 10.58 -10.08 -26.83
CA ALA A 29 10.57 -8.62 -27.02
C ALA A 29 9.93 -7.90 -25.83
N THR A 30 8.79 -8.40 -25.34
CA THR A 30 8.11 -7.85 -24.15
C THR A 30 8.96 -7.98 -22.89
N ASN A 31 9.69 -9.10 -22.72
CA ASN A 31 10.60 -9.29 -21.61
C ASN A 31 11.87 -8.43 -21.71
N ALA A 32 12.36 -8.18 -22.93
CA ALA A 32 13.56 -7.38 -23.19
C ALA A 32 13.39 -5.91 -22.77
N GLN A 33 12.15 -5.41 -22.76
CA GLN A 33 11.80 -4.09 -22.20
C GLN A 33 12.16 -3.95 -20.71
N ALA A 34 12.61 -5.02 -20.04
CA ALA A 34 13.09 -4.97 -18.65
C ALA A 34 14.45 -4.27 -18.51
N TYR A 35 15.22 -4.19 -19.59
CA TYR A 35 16.59 -3.67 -19.60
C TYR A 35 16.65 -2.31 -20.33
N GLY A 36 17.43 -1.37 -19.80
CA GLY A 36 17.62 -0.03 -20.37
C GLY A 36 16.86 1.12 -19.67
N MET A 37 16.94 2.33 -20.24
CA MET A 37 16.35 3.57 -19.71
C MET A 37 14.82 3.62 -19.80
N GLN A 38 14.22 2.87 -20.72
CA GLN A 38 12.78 2.79 -20.94
C GLN A 38 12.22 1.45 -20.44
N ARG A 39 12.31 1.18 -19.13
CA ARG A 39 11.81 -0.06 -18.53
C ARG A 39 10.28 -0.19 -18.58
N ARG A 40 9.67 -0.32 -19.77
CA ARG A 40 8.22 -0.25 -19.94
C ARG A 40 7.50 -1.47 -19.35
N ALA A 41 8.11 -2.64 -19.44
CA ALA A 41 7.63 -3.90 -18.91
C ALA A 41 8.84 -4.79 -18.57
N GLY A 42 8.66 -5.79 -17.70
CA GLY A 42 9.69 -6.81 -17.49
C GLY A 42 9.05 -8.10 -17.01
N PRO A 43 9.74 -9.25 -17.03
CA PRO A 43 9.12 -10.55 -16.75
C PRO A 43 8.44 -10.54 -15.37
N VAL A 44 7.34 -11.29 -15.25
CA VAL A 44 6.71 -11.51 -13.96
C VAL A 44 7.67 -12.31 -13.08
N ARG A 45 8.20 -11.65 -12.05
CA ARG A 45 9.13 -12.23 -11.07
C ARG A 45 8.39 -12.66 -9.80
N GLU A 46 9.10 -13.45 -8.99
CA GLU A 46 8.67 -13.91 -7.68
C GLU A 46 8.44 -12.77 -6.68
N GLY A 47 7.83 -13.10 -5.54
CA GLY A 47 7.56 -12.19 -4.42
C GLY A 47 6.12 -11.65 -4.38
N SER A 48 5.73 -11.10 -3.24
CA SER A 48 4.35 -10.75 -2.89
C SER A 48 3.80 -9.47 -3.55
N ALA A 49 4.64 -8.65 -4.19
CA ALA A 49 4.22 -7.36 -4.77
C ALA A 49 3.38 -7.54 -6.05
N LEU A 50 2.08 -7.28 -5.96
CA LEU A 50 1.14 -7.49 -7.06
C LEU A 50 1.39 -6.56 -8.25
N LEU A 51 1.74 -5.29 -7.98
CA LEU A 51 1.92 -4.25 -8.99
C LEU A 51 3.38 -4.15 -9.51
N GLN A 52 4.18 -5.18 -9.29
CA GLN A 52 5.59 -5.19 -9.69
C GLN A 52 5.78 -4.89 -11.19
N GLY A 53 6.47 -3.77 -11.46
CA GLY A 53 6.77 -3.30 -12.81
C GLY A 53 5.63 -2.52 -13.49
N ARG A 54 4.53 -2.25 -12.79
CA ARG A 54 3.38 -1.45 -13.28
C ARG A 54 3.21 -0.13 -12.55
N VAL A 55 3.95 0.10 -11.46
CA VAL A 55 3.83 1.31 -10.63
C VAL A 55 4.68 2.46 -11.17
N LEU A 56 4.04 3.62 -11.32
CA LEU A 56 4.62 4.92 -11.63
C LEU A 56 4.51 5.87 -10.43
N CYS A 57 5.53 6.71 -10.26
CA CYS A 57 5.55 7.77 -9.27
C CYS A 57 4.79 8.98 -9.82
N GLY A 58 3.68 9.37 -9.19
CA GLY A 58 2.92 10.56 -9.61
C GLY A 58 3.61 11.90 -9.33
N LEU A 59 4.76 11.91 -8.63
CA LEU A 59 5.53 13.14 -8.39
C LEU A 59 6.58 13.42 -9.47
N CYS A 60 7.23 12.38 -10.00
CA CYS A 60 8.31 12.54 -10.99
C CYS A 60 8.11 11.76 -12.28
N GLY A 61 7.02 11.00 -12.43
CA GLY A 61 6.74 10.11 -13.56
C GLY A 61 7.64 8.87 -13.64
N GLY A 62 8.67 8.78 -12.78
CA GLY A 62 9.60 7.65 -12.75
C GLY A 62 8.96 6.36 -12.28
N ARG A 63 9.52 5.22 -12.69
CA ARG A 63 9.03 3.90 -12.27
C ARG A 63 9.42 3.61 -10.83
N MET A 64 8.54 2.95 -10.10
CA MET A 64 8.81 2.57 -8.70
C MET A 64 9.37 1.15 -8.64
N GLY A 65 10.44 0.98 -7.85
CA GLY A 65 10.97 -0.32 -7.49
C GLY A 65 10.17 -0.94 -6.34
N VAL A 66 10.42 -2.22 -6.08
CA VAL A 66 9.84 -2.94 -4.94
C VAL A 66 10.95 -3.18 -3.92
N HIS A 67 10.71 -2.78 -2.68
CA HIS A 67 11.50 -3.15 -1.53
C HIS A 67 10.68 -4.09 -0.65
N TYR A 68 11.27 -5.20 -0.21
CA TYR A 68 10.61 -6.14 0.70
C TYR A 68 11.14 -5.94 2.10
N SER A 69 10.22 -5.73 3.05
CA SER A 69 10.49 -5.74 4.48
C SER A 69 9.83 -6.95 5.13
N GLN A 70 10.36 -7.43 6.25
CA GLN A 70 9.73 -8.49 7.02
C GLN A 70 8.76 -7.88 8.05
N GLU A 71 7.48 -8.21 7.98
CA GLU A 71 6.49 -7.93 9.04
C GLU A 71 5.89 -9.27 9.48
N HIS A 72 5.94 -9.59 10.78
CA HIS A 72 5.40 -10.84 11.34
C HIS A 72 5.88 -12.13 10.64
N GLY A 73 7.12 -12.14 10.14
CA GLY A 73 7.70 -13.28 9.41
C GLY A 73 7.22 -13.43 7.96
N GLN A 74 6.46 -12.46 7.45
CA GLN A 74 6.04 -12.42 6.05
C GLN A 74 6.68 -11.24 5.30
N PRO A 75 7.08 -11.45 4.03
CA PRO A 75 7.62 -10.40 3.19
C PRO A 75 6.50 -9.45 2.73
N VAL A 76 6.55 -8.22 3.23
CA VAL A 76 5.63 -7.13 2.88
C VAL A 76 6.28 -6.21 1.84
N PRO A 77 5.63 -5.96 0.70
CA PRO A 77 6.17 -5.11 -0.34
C PRO A 77 5.94 -3.62 -0.03
N THR A 78 6.93 -2.81 -0.35
CA THR A 78 6.86 -1.35 -0.38
C THR A 78 7.34 -0.84 -1.73
N TYR A 79 6.48 -0.10 -2.43
CA TYR A 79 6.83 0.56 -3.68
C TYR A 79 7.65 1.81 -3.39
N THR A 80 8.85 1.91 -3.93
CA THR A 80 9.77 3.02 -3.66
C THR A 80 10.25 3.66 -4.95
N CYS A 81 10.10 4.98 -5.05
CA CYS A 81 10.63 5.75 -6.18
C CYS A 81 12.06 6.23 -5.87
N GLN A 82 13.06 5.58 -6.48
CA GLN A 82 14.48 5.90 -6.29
C GLN A 82 15.09 6.72 -7.44
N GLU A 83 14.30 7.10 -8.45
CA GLU A 83 14.80 7.74 -9.67
C GLU A 83 15.71 8.96 -9.40
N THR A 84 15.25 9.87 -8.53
CA THR A 84 16.01 11.06 -8.14
C THR A 84 17.24 10.72 -7.31
N ALA A 85 17.17 9.71 -6.46
CA ALA A 85 18.31 9.28 -5.66
C ALA A 85 19.41 8.67 -6.54
N THR A 86 19.02 7.81 -7.49
CA THR A 86 19.96 7.13 -8.40
C THR A 86 20.55 8.06 -9.45
N ARG A 87 19.74 8.95 -10.06
CA ARG A 87 20.22 9.80 -11.17
C ARG A 87 20.73 11.17 -10.76
N ARG A 88 20.27 11.70 -9.62
CA ARG A 88 20.54 13.09 -9.21
C ARG A 88 21.17 13.19 -7.82
N GLY A 89 21.51 12.07 -7.19
CA GLY A 89 22.10 12.04 -5.84
C GLY A 89 21.18 12.60 -4.74
N GLY A 90 19.88 12.71 -5.00
CA GLY A 90 18.91 13.30 -4.08
C GLY A 90 18.28 12.32 -3.09
N LYS A 91 17.26 12.79 -2.36
CA LYS A 91 16.43 11.92 -1.51
C LYS A 91 15.47 11.08 -2.36
N VAL A 92 15.03 9.95 -1.80
CA VAL A 92 13.95 9.10 -2.36
C VAL A 92 12.68 9.96 -2.49
N CYS A 93 12.02 9.94 -3.67
CA CYS A 93 10.86 10.79 -3.91
C CYS A 93 9.69 10.44 -2.99
N GLN A 94 9.29 9.17 -2.99
CA GLN A 94 8.22 8.66 -2.14
C GLN A 94 8.30 7.14 -2.00
N SER A 95 7.71 6.64 -0.91
CA SER A 95 7.55 5.22 -0.61
C SER A 95 6.11 4.92 -0.22
N VAL A 96 5.48 3.96 -0.89
CA VAL A 96 4.07 3.61 -0.72
C VAL A 96 3.96 2.14 -0.28
N PRO A 97 3.28 1.84 0.85
CA PRO A 97 3.12 0.46 1.32
C PRO A 97 2.25 -0.35 0.36
N GLY A 98 2.79 -1.46 -0.17
CA GLY A 98 2.04 -2.36 -1.05
C GLY A 98 0.92 -3.10 -0.34
N LYS A 99 1.02 -3.30 0.99
CA LYS A 99 -0.05 -3.88 1.81
C LYS A 99 -1.39 -3.10 1.79
N VAL A 100 -1.37 -1.84 1.37
CA VAL A 100 -2.59 -1.02 1.24
C VAL A 100 -3.05 -0.97 -0.22
N VAL A 101 -2.12 -0.79 -1.14
CA VAL A 101 -2.44 -0.58 -2.56
C VAL A 101 -2.80 -1.88 -3.27
N ASP A 102 -2.08 -2.97 -3.00
CA ASP A 102 -2.28 -4.25 -3.69
C ASP A 102 -3.68 -4.82 -3.45
N PRO A 103 -4.22 -4.86 -2.21
CA PRO A 103 -5.59 -5.30 -1.97
C PRO A 103 -6.62 -4.39 -2.65
N ALA A 104 -6.41 -3.08 -2.65
CA ALA A 104 -7.34 -2.14 -3.27
C ALA A 104 -7.42 -2.29 -4.79
N VAL A 105 -6.28 -2.46 -5.46
CA VAL A 105 -6.27 -2.75 -6.90
C VAL A 105 -6.82 -4.14 -7.18
N GLY A 106 -6.55 -5.13 -6.32
CA GLY A 106 -7.16 -6.45 -6.41
C GLY A 106 -8.69 -6.41 -6.31
N ALA A 107 -9.24 -5.62 -5.38
CA ALA A 107 -10.68 -5.42 -5.25
C ALA A 107 -11.28 -4.73 -6.49
N LEU A 108 -10.60 -3.71 -7.02
CA LEU A 108 -11.01 -3.06 -8.27
C LEU A 108 -11.05 -4.05 -9.45
N LEU A 109 -10.08 -4.96 -9.55
CA LEU A 109 -10.10 -5.99 -10.60
C LEU A 109 -11.31 -6.92 -10.48
N VAL A 110 -11.66 -7.32 -9.26
CA VAL A 110 -12.85 -8.15 -8.99
C VAL A 110 -14.14 -7.40 -9.34
N GLU A 111 -14.21 -6.10 -9.00
CA GLU A 111 -15.35 -5.23 -9.35
C GLU A 111 -15.52 -5.06 -10.87
N LEU A 112 -14.42 -4.91 -11.61
CA LEU A 112 -14.46 -4.74 -13.07
C LEU A 112 -14.84 -6.03 -13.80
N MET A 113 -14.48 -7.18 -13.25
CA MET A 113 -14.72 -8.51 -13.82
C MET A 113 -16.03 -9.13 -13.34
N THR A 114 -17.09 -8.34 -13.20
CA THR A 114 -18.44 -8.87 -12.92
C THR A 114 -19.21 -9.16 -14.20
N PRO A 115 -20.11 -10.16 -14.21
CA PRO A 115 -20.94 -10.46 -15.38
C PRO A 115 -21.74 -9.25 -15.87
N MET A 116 -22.28 -8.44 -14.95
CA MET A 116 -23.08 -7.26 -15.31
C MET A 116 -22.24 -6.16 -15.99
N THR A 117 -21.02 -5.90 -15.51
CA THR A 117 -20.10 -4.95 -16.18
C THR A 117 -19.70 -5.47 -17.55
N LEU A 118 -19.54 -6.78 -17.71
CA LEU A 118 -19.20 -7.41 -18.98
C LEU A 118 -20.36 -7.40 -19.98
N GLU A 119 -21.60 -7.62 -19.54
CA GLU A 119 -22.77 -7.57 -20.43
C GLU A 119 -22.96 -6.21 -21.08
N VAL A 120 -22.75 -5.13 -20.32
CA VAL A 120 -22.78 -3.77 -20.87
C VAL A 120 -21.67 -3.58 -21.90
N THR A 121 -20.44 -4.02 -21.61
CA THR A 121 -19.33 -3.91 -22.59
C THR A 121 -19.54 -4.77 -23.84
N LEU A 122 -20.09 -5.98 -23.69
CA LEU A 122 -20.40 -6.87 -24.81
C LEU A 122 -21.55 -6.30 -25.66
N ALA A 123 -22.51 -5.61 -25.07
CA ALA A 123 -23.59 -4.95 -25.81
C ALA A 123 -23.05 -3.78 -26.66
N VAL A 124 -22.17 -2.94 -26.10
CA VAL A 124 -21.50 -1.87 -26.85
C VAL A 124 -20.64 -2.45 -27.97
N GLN A 125 -19.91 -3.55 -27.70
CA GLN A 125 -19.15 -4.23 -28.74
C GLN A 125 -20.04 -4.75 -29.87
N ARG A 126 -21.17 -5.39 -29.56
CA ARG A 126 -22.15 -5.82 -30.58
C ARG A 126 -22.69 -4.66 -31.40
N GLU A 127 -22.93 -3.50 -30.79
CA GLU A 127 -23.37 -2.31 -31.51
C GLU A 127 -22.28 -1.77 -32.46
N LEU A 128 -21.01 -1.77 -32.02
CA LEU A 128 -19.88 -1.40 -32.87
C LEU A 128 -19.68 -2.38 -34.02
N GLU A 129 -19.78 -3.69 -33.76
CA GLU A 129 -19.72 -4.74 -34.78
C GLU A 129 -20.87 -4.60 -35.79
N ALA A 130 -22.09 -4.30 -35.34
CA ALA A 130 -23.22 -4.06 -36.22
C ALA A 130 -23.00 -2.83 -37.13
N ARG A 131 -22.52 -1.72 -36.57
CA ARG A 131 -22.16 -0.52 -37.35
C ARG A 131 -21.02 -0.79 -38.33
N ALA A 132 -20.02 -1.56 -37.94
CA ALA A 132 -18.93 -1.97 -38.83
C ALA A 132 -19.45 -2.85 -39.97
N ALA A 133 -20.35 -3.79 -39.70
CA ALA A 133 -20.99 -4.62 -40.71
C ALA A 133 -21.86 -3.77 -41.67
N GLU A 134 -22.62 -2.80 -41.17
CA GLU A 134 -23.35 -1.85 -42.01
C GLU A 134 -22.40 -1.06 -42.92
N MET A 135 -21.30 -0.52 -42.38
CA MET A 135 -20.28 0.16 -43.16
C MET A 135 -19.64 -0.76 -44.21
N ASP A 136 -19.40 -2.02 -43.88
CA ASP A 136 -18.87 -3.01 -44.82
C ASP A 136 -19.85 -3.28 -45.97
N THR A 137 -21.14 -3.40 -45.68
CA THR A 137 -22.16 -3.54 -46.74
C THR A 137 -22.19 -2.32 -47.68
N LEU A 138 -22.04 -1.11 -47.15
CA LEU A 138 -21.95 0.12 -47.95
C LEU A 138 -20.68 0.13 -48.81
N ARG A 139 -19.53 -0.29 -48.27
CA ARG A 139 -18.26 -0.42 -49.02
C ARG A 139 -18.38 -1.44 -50.15
N ARG A 140 -18.98 -2.61 -49.90
CA ARG A 140 -19.25 -3.62 -50.95
C ARG A 140 -20.18 -3.09 -52.04
N GLN A 141 -21.24 -2.37 -51.65
CA GLN A 141 -22.13 -1.72 -52.62
C GLN A 141 -21.39 -0.65 -53.44
N HIS A 142 -20.43 0.06 -52.86
CA HIS A 142 -19.62 1.04 -53.57
C HIS A 142 -18.74 0.39 -54.64
N ILE A 143 -18.09 -0.74 -54.33
CA ILE A 143 -17.33 -1.56 -55.28
C ILE A 143 -18.22 -2.01 -56.45
N GLU A 144 -19.42 -2.53 -56.16
CA GLU A 144 -20.33 -2.98 -57.23
C GLU A 144 -20.81 -1.84 -58.13
N ARG A 145 -21.03 -0.63 -57.57
CA ARG A 145 -21.37 0.55 -58.37
C ARG A 145 -20.24 0.98 -59.29
N THR A 146 -19.00 1.08 -58.78
CA THR A 146 -17.84 1.47 -59.60
C THR A 146 -17.53 0.42 -60.66
N ARG A 147 -17.73 -0.87 -60.35
CA ARG A 147 -17.64 -1.97 -61.32
C ARG A 147 -18.66 -1.82 -62.45
N HIS A 148 -19.92 -1.52 -62.09
CA HIS A 148 -20.98 -1.33 -63.09
C HIS A 148 -20.70 -0.13 -64.00
N ASP A 149 -20.25 1.00 -63.43
CA ASP A 149 -19.86 2.19 -64.19
C ASP A 149 -18.73 1.90 -65.18
N ALA A 150 -17.69 1.17 -64.74
CA ALA A 150 -16.57 0.80 -65.60
C ALA A 150 -17.01 -0.11 -66.75
N GLU A 151 -17.89 -1.09 -66.48
CA GLU A 151 -18.43 -1.99 -67.50
C GLU A 151 -19.39 -1.27 -68.47
N LEU A 152 -20.14 -0.27 -67.99
CA LEU A 152 -20.98 0.58 -68.84
C LEU A 152 -20.12 1.45 -69.78
N ALA A 153 -19.05 2.07 -69.26
CA ALA A 153 -18.10 2.85 -70.06
C ALA A 153 -17.42 1.98 -71.13
N ARG A 154 -17.00 0.76 -70.76
CA ARG A 154 -16.48 -0.24 -71.70
C ARG A 154 -17.46 -0.56 -72.83
N ARG A 155 -18.75 -0.80 -72.49
CA ARG A 155 -19.79 -1.09 -73.50
C ARG A 155 -20.05 0.09 -74.44
N ARG A 156 -19.90 1.33 -73.97
CA ARG A 156 -20.03 2.53 -74.81
C ARG A 156 -18.86 2.63 -75.79
N TYR A 157 -17.63 2.46 -75.30
CA TYR A 157 -16.43 2.45 -76.12
C TYR A 157 -16.49 1.37 -77.22
N MET A 158 -16.87 0.13 -76.87
CA MET A 158 -16.96 -0.99 -77.83
C MET A 158 -18.05 -0.83 -78.91
N LYS A 159 -18.98 0.13 -78.75
CA LYS A 159 -20.06 0.39 -79.71
C LYS A 159 -19.77 1.58 -80.64
N VAL A 160 -18.68 2.32 -80.42
CA VAL A 160 -18.33 3.46 -81.28
C VAL A 160 -17.84 2.98 -82.64
N ASP A 161 -18.27 3.70 -83.67
CA ASP A 161 -17.80 3.50 -85.04
C ASP A 161 -16.32 3.92 -85.16
N PRO A 162 -15.44 3.07 -85.74
CA PRO A 162 -14.02 3.37 -85.92
C PRO A 162 -13.72 4.68 -86.66
N ASP A 163 -14.62 5.16 -87.52
CA ASP A 163 -14.43 6.41 -88.27
C ASP A 163 -14.53 7.66 -87.37
N ASN A 164 -15.15 7.54 -86.19
CA ASN A 164 -15.31 8.63 -85.21
C ASN A 164 -14.18 8.67 -84.19
N ARG A 165 -12.94 8.82 -84.67
CA ARG A 165 -11.70 8.72 -83.86
C ARG A 165 -11.67 9.60 -82.60
N LEU A 166 -12.08 10.86 -82.69
CA LEU A 166 -12.12 11.78 -81.53
C LEU A 166 -13.08 11.30 -80.43
N VAL A 167 -14.20 10.69 -80.82
CA VAL A 167 -15.20 10.15 -79.88
C VAL A 167 -14.67 8.87 -79.23
N ALA A 168 -13.97 8.02 -80.01
CA ALA A 168 -13.31 6.83 -79.49
C ALA A 168 -12.25 7.18 -78.43
N ASP A 169 -11.36 8.14 -78.72
CA ASP A 169 -10.31 8.58 -77.79
C ASP A 169 -10.91 9.12 -76.48
N THR A 170 -12.03 9.84 -76.55
CA THR A 170 -12.71 10.41 -75.37
C THR A 170 -13.36 9.31 -74.51
N LEU A 171 -14.02 8.34 -75.14
CA LEU A 171 -14.65 7.21 -74.44
C LEU A 171 -13.62 6.24 -73.87
N GLU A 172 -12.47 6.06 -74.53
CA GLU A 172 -11.35 5.29 -74.01
C GLU A 172 -10.80 5.94 -72.74
N ALA A 173 -10.60 7.27 -72.75
CA ALA A 173 -10.17 8.01 -71.56
C ALA A 173 -11.20 7.88 -70.41
N GLU A 174 -12.49 7.99 -70.71
CA GLU A 174 -13.57 7.79 -69.71
C GLU A 174 -13.56 6.37 -69.13
N TRP A 175 -13.38 5.34 -69.97
CA TRP A 175 -13.30 3.96 -69.51
C TRP A 175 -12.07 3.72 -68.63
N ASN A 176 -10.88 4.20 -69.06
CA ASN A 176 -9.65 4.09 -68.29
C ASN A 176 -9.77 4.79 -66.92
N GLU A 177 -10.42 5.94 -66.85
CA GLU A 177 -10.67 6.65 -65.59
C GLU A 177 -11.59 5.85 -64.66
N LYS A 178 -12.71 5.33 -65.18
CA LYS A 178 -13.62 4.49 -64.40
C LYS A 178 -12.98 3.18 -63.93
N LEU A 179 -12.08 2.61 -64.73
CA LEU A 179 -11.33 1.40 -64.37
C LEU A 179 -10.34 1.68 -63.23
N ARG A 180 -9.63 2.82 -63.27
CA ARG A 180 -8.75 3.26 -62.17
C ARG A 180 -9.53 3.47 -60.88
N LEU A 181 -10.64 4.19 -60.94
CA LEU A 181 -11.51 4.42 -59.78
C LEU A 181 -12.02 3.11 -59.15
N HIS A 182 -12.39 2.11 -59.96
CA HIS A 182 -12.77 0.81 -59.44
C HIS A 182 -11.59 0.10 -58.75
N THR A 183 -10.41 0.10 -59.38
CA THR A 183 -9.20 -0.50 -58.80
C THR A 183 -8.83 0.16 -57.47
N ASP A 184 -8.81 1.50 -57.41
CA ASP A 184 -8.49 2.25 -56.19
C ASP A 184 -9.45 1.89 -55.03
N VAL A 185 -10.75 1.80 -55.32
CA VAL A 185 -11.77 1.43 -54.31
C VAL A 185 -11.61 -0.02 -53.83
N VAL A 186 -11.22 -0.94 -54.72
CA VAL A 186 -10.94 -2.34 -54.36
C VAL A 186 -9.68 -2.43 -53.52
N GLU A 187 -8.60 -1.76 -53.90
CA GLU A 187 -7.35 -1.73 -53.12
C GLU A 187 -7.54 -1.10 -51.74
N ASP A 188 -8.32 -0.01 -51.64
CA ASP A 188 -8.68 0.60 -50.37
C ASP A 188 -9.51 -0.34 -49.49
N TYR A 189 -10.42 -1.11 -50.08
CA TYR A 189 -11.18 -2.15 -49.38
C TYR A 189 -10.27 -3.28 -48.90
N GLU A 190 -9.41 -3.82 -49.76
CA GLU A 190 -8.47 -4.89 -49.42
C GLU A 190 -7.44 -4.48 -48.37
N ARG A 191 -7.04 -3.21 -48.33
CA ARG A 191 -6.16 -2.65 -47.30
C ARG A 191 -6.84 -2.57 -45.94
N CYS A 192 -8.16 -2.36 -45.91
CA CYS A 192 -8.95 -2.24 -44.68
C CYS A 192 -9.61 -3.56 -44.25
N ALA A 193 -9.77 -4.53 -45.15
CA ALA A 193 -10.44 -5.81 -44.92
C ALA A 193 -9.74 -6.81 -43.96
N PRO A 194 -8.40 -6.83 -43.73
CA PRO A 194 -7.79 -7.97 -43.02
C PRO A 194 -7.78 -7.89 -41.48
N GLU A 195 -8.15 -6.77 -40.85
CA GLU A 195 -7.88 -6.59 -39.40
C GLU A 195 -9.13 -6.50 -38.50
N GLU A 196 -10.34 -6.25 -39.03
CA GLU A 196 -11.48 -5.81 -38.18
C GLU A 196 -12.57 -6.86 -37.88
N ALA A 197 -12.60 -8.02 -38.52
CA ALA A 197 -13.80 -8.87 -38.50
C ALA A 197 -13.62 -10.31 -37.98
N ALA A 198 -12.73 -10.54 -37.01
CA ALA A 198 -12.88 -11.71 -36.15
C ALA A 198 -13.96 -11.42 -35.10
N ALA A 199 -15.23 -11.46 -35.51
CA ALA A 199 -16.35 -11.40 -34.58
C ALA A 199 -16.13 -12.44 -33.47
N LEU A 200 -16.25 -12.02 -32.20
CA LEU A 200 -16.17 -12.95 -31.08
C LEU A 200 -17.37 -13.89 -31.16
N ASP A 201 -17.11 -15.14 -31.56
CA ASP A 201 -18.13 -16.19 -31.65
C ASP A 201 -18.93 -16.30 -30.34
N ALA A 202 -20.19 -16.68 -30.45
CA ALA A 202 -21.11 -16.83 -29.31
C ALA A 202 -20.53 -17.78 -28.25
N GLU A 203 -19.79 -18.82 -28.66
CA GLU A 203 -19.08 -19.72 -27.75
C GLU A 203 -18.00 -18.97 -26.95
N THR A 204 -17.24 -18.09 -27.61
CA THR A 204 -16.22 -17.27 -26.96
C THR A 204 -16.84 -16.29 -25.97
N GLN A 205 -17.97 -15.69 -26.32
CA GLN A 205 -18.71 -14.82 -25.39
C GLN A 205 -19.18 -15.57 -24.15
N GLN A 206 -19.68 -16.80 -24.30
CA GLN A 206 -20.11 -17.61 -23.16
C GLN A 206 -18.91 -17.96 -22.26
N ARG A 207 -17.78 -18.39 -22.84
CA ARG A 207 -16.55 -18.67 -22.09
C ARG A 207 -16.07 -17.44 -21.30
N VAL A 208 -16.20 -16.23 -21.85
CA VAL A 208 -15.86 -14.99 -21.15
C VAL A 208 -16.79 -14.74 -19.96
N ARG A 209 -18.10 -15.00 -20.10
CA ARG A 209 -19.05 -14.87 -18.98
C ARG A 209 -18.74 -15.87 -17.87
N ASP A 210 -18.54 -17.14 -18.23
CA ASP A 210 -18.22 -18.20 -17.27
C ASP A 210 -16.93 -17.87 -16.50
N LEU A 211 -15.91 -17.35 -17.22
CA LEU A 211 -14.66 -16.91 -16.61
C LEU A 211 -14.88 -15.76 -15.62
N ALA A 212 -15.75 -14.81 -15.95
CA ALA A 212 -16.05 -13.67 -15.09
C ALA A 212 -16.80 -14.07 -13.81
N GLU A 213 -17.75 -15.00 -13.91
CA GLU A 213 -18.43 -15.55 -12.74
C GLU A 213 -17.47 -16.27 -11.79
N GLN A 214 -16.48 -16.98 -12.35
CA GLN A 214 -15.49 -17.71 -11.58
C GLN A 214 -14.33 -16.83 -11.10
N PHE A 215 -14.11 -15.67 -11.73
CA PHE A 215 -12.96 -14.80 -11.49
C PHE A 215 -12.77 -14.42 -10.00
N PRO A 216 -13.80 -13.97 -9.25
CA PRO A 216 -13.62 -13.63 -7.83
C PRO A 216 -13.10 -14.80 -6.99
N ARG A 217 -13.56 -16.02 -7.30
CA ARG A 217 -13.13 -17.25 -6.61
C ARG A 217 -11.69 -17.58 -6.95
N ILE A 218 -11.33 -17.53 -8.24
CA ILE A 218 -9.97 -17.76 -8.73
C ILE A 218 -9.01 -16.73 -8.12
N TRP A 219 -9.37 -15.45 -8.12
CA TRP A 219 -8.52 -14.38 -7.60
C TRP A 219 -8.24 -14.52 -6.10
N SER A 220 -9.21 -15.02 -5.35
CA SER A 220 -9.11 -15.19 -3.89
C SER A 220 -8.44 -16.52 -3.48
N ASP A 221 -8.31 -17.50 -4.38
CA ASP A 221 -7.79 -18.83 -4.07
C ASP A 221 -6.30 -18.80 -3.68
N ALA A 222 -5.99 -19.23 -2.47
CA ALA A 222 -4.63 -19.28 -1.92
C ALA A 222 -3.69 -20.24 -2.68
N ARG A 223 -4.23 -21.18 -3.45
CA ARG A 223 -3.44 -22.12 -4.27
C ARG A 223 -2.82 -21.47 -5.50
N ILE A 224 -3.35 -20.31 -5.92
CA ILE A 224 -2.84 -19.61 -7.11
C ILE A 224 -1.58 -18.84 -6.75
N ASP A 225 -0.49 -19.21 -7.42
CA ASP A 225 0.79 -18.52 -7.28
C ASP A 225 0.65 -17.03 -7.60
N VAL A 226 1.37 -16.20 -6.83
CA VAL A 226 1.37 -14.75 -6.99
C VAL A 226 1.84 -14.36 -8.39
N ARG A 227 2.69 -15.16 -9.04
CA ARG A 227 3.10 -14.93 -10.44
C ARG A 227 1.91 -15.00 -11.39
N GLU A 228 0.99 -15.94 -11.22
CA GLU A 228 -0.21 -16.01 -12.06
C GLU A 228 -1.13 -14.81 -11.81
N ARG A 229 -1.31 -14.40 -10.55
CA ARG A 229 -2.09 -13.18 -10.22
C ARG A 229 -1.50 -11.93 -10.87
N LYS A 230 -0.17 -11.79 -10.87
CA LYS A 230 0.53 -10.70 -11.57
C LYS A 230 0.35 -10.79 -13.09
N ARG A 231 0.34 -11.98 -13.69
CA ARG A 231 0.08 -12.16 -15.13
C ARG A 231 -1.33 -11.70 -15.49
N ILE A 232 -2.32 -12.12 -14.72
CA ILE A 232 -3.71 -11.72 -14.92
C ILE A 232 -3.86 -10.20 -14.78
N LEU A 233 -3.29 -9.60 -13.72
CA LEU A 233 -3.32 -8.16 -13.54
C LEU A 233 -2.74 -7.41 -14.75
N ARG A 234 -1.68 -7.93 -15.36
CA ARG A 234 -1.01 -7.28 -16.50
C ARG A 234 -1.83 -7.31 -17.79
N LEU A 235 -2.84 -8.17 -17.89
CA LEU A 235 -3.78 -8.16 -19.01
C LEU A 235 -4.76 -6.99 -18.88
N LEU A 236 -5.19 -6.70 -17.65
CA LEU A 236 -6.25 -5.72 -17.37
C LEU A 236 -5.69 -4.32 -17.05
N VAL A 237 -4.51 -4.23 -16.45
CA VAL A 237 -3.90 -2.98 -15.97
C VAL A 237 -2.64 -2.64 -16.76
N ALA A 238 -2.68 -1.48 -17.41
CA ALA A 238 -1.56 -0.91 -18.15
C ALA A 238 -0.50 -0.35 -17.19
N ASP A 239 -0.91 0.53 -16.26
CA ASP A 239 -0.05 1.12 -15.24
C ASP A 239 -0.87 1.64 -14.05
N VAL A 240 -0.19 1.85 -12.93
CA VAL A 240 -0.77 2.45 -11.72
C VAL A 240 0.13 3.60 -11.27
N THR A 241 -0.41 4.81 -11.27
CA THR A 241 0.31 6.00 -10.80
C THR A 241 -0.04 6.27 -9.34
N LEU A 242 0.97 6.27 -8.46
CA LEU A 242 0.80 6.47 -7.02
C LEU A 242 1.28 7.85 -6.58
N VAL A 243 0.48 8.51 -5.75
CA VAL A 243 0.83 9.75 -5.05
C VAL A 243 0.56 9.55 -3.57
N LYS A 244 1.59 9.74 -2.73
CA LYS A 244 1.45 9.70 -1.27
C LYS A 244 1.56 11.10 -0.71
N ALA A 245 0.44 11.61 -0.20
CA ALA A 245 0.35 12.83 0.57
C ALA A 245 -0.17 12.49 1.99
N GLU A 246 -1.23 13.17 2.44
CA GLU A 246 -2.00 12.78 3.62
C GLU A 246 -2.73 11.45 3.39
N ILE A 247 -3.37 11.34 2.23
CA ILE A 247 -3.94 10.12 1.66
C ILE A 247 -3.03 9.54 0.57
N ILE A 248 -3.22 8.26 0.25
CA ILE A 248 -2.57 7.60 -0.88
C ILE A 248 -3.58 7.60 -2.04
N THR A 249 -3.24 8.27 -3.13
CA THR A 249 -4.04 8.27 -4.36
C THR A 249 -3.41 7.30 -5.35
N ALA A 250 -4.21 6.36 -5.86
CA ALA A 250 -3.80 5.41 -6.88
C ALA A 250 -4.66 5.59 -8.13
N ASN A 251 -4.04 6.12 -9.20
CA ASN A 251 -4.66 6.24 -10.51
C ASN A 251 -4.32 5.01 -11.33
N VAL A 252 -5.32 4.15 -11.55
CA VAL A 252 -5.20 2.91 -12.31
C VAL A 252 -5.60 3.18 -13.75
N ARG A 253 -4.70 2.90 -14.68
CA ARG A 253 -4.98 2.91 -16.12
C ARG A 253 -5.20 1.47 -16.59
N LEU A 254 -6.38 1.21 -17.13
CA LEU A 254 -6.71 -0.09 -17.72
C LEU A 254 -6.11 -0.22 -19.12
N SER A 255 -5.90 -1.45 -19.58
CA SER A 255 -5.37 -1.72 -20.92
C SER A 255 -6.25 -1.13 -22.04
N GLY A 256 -7.55 -0.99 -21.81
CA GLY A 256 -8.49 -0.33 -22.72
C GLY A 256 -8.52 1.20 -22.63
N GLY A 257 -7.54 1.84 -21.97
CA GLY A 257 -7.40 3.30 -21.88
C GLY A 257 -8.27 3.97 -20.80
N ALA A 258 -9.30 3.30 -20.29
CA ALA A 258 -10.10 3.78 -19.17
C ALA A 258 -9.26 3.99 -17.91
N THR A 259 -9.61 5.01 -17.12
CA THR A 259 -8.89 5.35 -15.87
C THR A 259 -9.82 5.28 -14.66
N ARG A 260 -9.27 4.83 -13.54
CA ARG A 260 -9.97 4.76 -12.24
C ARG A 260 -9.08 5.33 -11.15
N THR A 261 -9.64 6.15 -10.28
CA THR A 261 -8.91 6.75 -9.16
C THR A 261 -9.39 6.12 -7.85
N LEU A 262 -8.44 5.57 -7.10
CA LEU A 262 -8.66 5.01 -5.77
C LEU A 262 -8.04 5.94 -4.72
N THR A 263 -8.76 6.17 -3.65
CA THR A 263 -8.30 6.95 -2.51
C THR A 263 -8.16 6.03 -1.31
N LEU A 264 -6.94 5.94 -0.76
CA LEU A 264 -6.58 4.99 0.27
C LEU A 264 -6.03 5.72 1.49
N GLU A 265 -6.44 5.26 2.67
CA GLU A 265 -5.92 5.80 3.92
C GLU A 265 -4.45 5.44 4.09
N ARG A 266 -3.69 6.42 4.57
CA ARG A 266 -2.28 6.23 4.85
C ARG A 266 -2.13 5.51 6.20
N PRO A 267 -1.42 4.36 6.25
CA PRO A 267 -1.09 3.74 7.52
C PRO A 267 -0.30 4.70 8.40
N LEU A 268 -0.66 4.74 9.69
CA LEU A 268 0.08 5.52 10.66
C LEU A 268 1.57 5.12 10.62
N PRO A 269 2.50 6.08 10.60
CA PRO A 269 3.92 5.78 10.69
C PRO A 269 4.22 4.93 11.93
N ILE A 270 5.10 3.93 11.80
CA ILE A 270 5.47 3.05 12.91
C ILE A 270 5.97 3.84 14.13
N ALA A 271 6.62 5.00 13.90
CA ALA A 271 7.05 5.89 14.97
C ALA A 271 5.87 6.46 15.77
N GLN A 272 4.72 6.73 15.14
CA GLN A 272 3.51 7.15 15.83
C GLN A 272 2.79 5.98 16.50
N ILE A 273 2.74 4.80 15.86
CA ILE A 273 2.18 3.57 16.45
C ILE A 273 2.94 3.17 17.73
N ARG A 274 4.27 3.33 17.72
CA ARG A 274 5.15 3.05 18.86
C ARG A 274 5.05 4.08 19.98
N LYS A 275 4.52 5.28 19.72
CA LYS A 275 4.32 6.28 20.78
C LYS A 275 3.19 5.79 21.69
N PHE A 276 3.41 5.94 22.98
CA PHE A 276 2.36 5.70 23.96
C PHE A 276 1.34 6.83 23.87
N LYS A 277 0.04 6.47 23.93
CA LYS A 277 -1.05 7.45 23.93
C LYS A 277 -0.90 8.38 25.14
N SER A 278 -1.25 9.65 24.97
CA SER A 278 -1.23 10.66 26.04
C SER A 278 -1.92 10.18 27.31
N ASP A 279 -3.06 9.51 27.14
CA ASP A 279 -3.91 9.05 28.25
C ASP A 279 -3.20 7.96 29.08
N LEU A 280 -2.45 7.08 28.40
CA LEU A 280 -1.65 6.06 29.09
C LEU A 280 -0.49 6.70 29.85
N VAL A 281 0.15 7.72 29.26
CA VAL A 281 1.24 8.45 29.92
C VAL A 281 0.73 9.20 31.15
N ALA A 282 -0.43 9.85 31.05
CA ALA A 282 -1.09 10.52 32.17
C ALA A 282 -1.50 9.54 33.28
N GLU A 283 -1.96 8.34 32.92
CA GLU A 283 -2.29 7.32 33.91
C GLU A 283 -1.03 6.78 34.61
N VAL A 284 0.05 6.55 33.87
CA VAL A 284 1.36 6.19 34.47
C VAL A 284 1.84 7.30 35.40
N ASP A 285 1.71 8.56 34.98
CA ASP A 285 2.06 9.73 35.78
C ASP A 285 1.30 9.77 37.11
N ARG A 286 -0.02 9.53 37.09
CA ARG A 286 -0.85 9.46 38.30
C ARG A 286 -0.50 8.27 39.19
N LEU A 287 -0.22 7.11 38.60
CA LEU A 287 0.09 5.90 39.37
C LEU A 287 1.45 5.97 40.06
N LEU A 288 2.42 6.74 39.52
CA LEU A 288 3.75 6.93 40.11
C LEU A 288 3.73 7.57 41.51
N ASP A 289 2.68 8.31 41.84
CA ASP A 289 2.49 8.90 43.19
C ASP A 289 2.30 7.81 44.24
N ARG A 290 1.64 6.70 43.89
CA ARG A 290 1.23 5.67 44.87
C ARG A 290 1.89 4.31 44.67
N HIS A 291 2.35 4.00 43.47
CA HIS A 291 2.90 2.70 43.08
C HIS A 291 4.29 2.82 42.45
N CYS A 292 5.11 1.78 42.60
CA CYS A 292 6.41 1.69 41.91
C CYS A 292 6.26 1.15 40.48
N ASP A 293 7.30 1.32 39.65
CA ASP A 293 7.29 0.96 38.22
C ASP A 293 6.86 -0.50 37.92
N ARG A 294 7.03 -1.45 38.85
CA ARG A 294 6.55 -2.85 38.68
C ARG A 294 5.08 -2.98 39.01
N GLU A 295 4.65 -2.44 40.15
CA GLU A 295 3.23 -2.43 40.54
C GLU A 295 2.40 -1.71 39.48
N ILE A 296 2.91 -0.63 38.89
CA ILE A 296 2.29 0.04 37.75
C ILE A 296 2.16 -0.90 36.56
N ALA A 297 3.21 -1.67 36.24
CA ALA A 297 3.14 -2.63 35.15
C ALA A 297 2.09 -3.73 35.42
N ASP A 298 2.01 -4.21 36.65
CA ASP A 298 1.04 -5.23 37.08
C ASP A 298 -0.40 -4.68 37.00
N ILE A 299 -0.65 -3.48 37.53
CA ILE A 299 -1.94 -2.78 37.44
C ILE A 299 -2.38 -2.56 35.97
N LEU A 300 -1.47 -2.13 35.10
CA LEU A 300 -1.79 -1.94 33.68
C LEU A 300 -2.09 -3.27 32.99
N ASN A 301 -1.39 -4.34 33.35
CA ASN A 301 -1.63 -5.68 32.80
C ASN A 301 -2.97 -6.26 33.25
N GLU A 302 -3.32 -6.10 34.54
CA GLU A 302 -4.61 -6.48 35.13
C GLU A 302 -5.78 -5.76 34.47
N ARG A 303 -5.61 -4.47 34.15
CA ARG A 303 -6.60 -3.66 33.41
C ARG A 303 -6.71 -4.02 31.92
N GLY A 304 -6.02 -5.06 31.46
CA GLY A 304 -6.06 -5.52 30.07
C GLY A 304 -5.30 -4.63 29.08
N LEU A 305 -4.56 -3.62 29.54
CA LEU A 305 -3.78 -2.75 28.66
C LEU A 305 -2.56 -3.52 28.15
N ARG A 306 -2.24 -3.34 26.88
CA ARG A 306 -1.11 -3.99 26.20
C ARG A 306 -0.30 -2.94 25.44
N SER A 307 0.97 -3.23 25.24
CA SER A 307 1.81 -2.41 24.35
C SER A 307 1.39 -2.57 22.88
N TRP A 308 1.92 -1.72 21.99
CA TRP A 308 1.64 -1.79 20.55
C TRP A 308 1.96 -3.15 19.91
N GLU A 309 2.86 -3.94 20.50
CA GLU A 309 3.18 -5.31 20.08
C GLU A 309 2.23 -6.38 20.65
N GLY A 310 1.19 -5.99 21.38
CA GLY A 310 0.32 -6.92 22.12
C GLY A 310 0.96 -7.55 23.36
N LYS A 311 2.24 -7.21 23.65
CA LYS A 311 2.96 -7.75 24.81
C LYS A 311 2.55 -7.06 26.12
N PRO A 312 2.62 -7.76 27.27
CA PRO A 312 2.42 -7.16 28.58
C PRO A 312 3.44 -6.06 28.89
N PHE A 313 3.08 -5.17 29.81
CA PHE A 313 3.96 -4.19 30.42
C PHE A 313 4.90 -4.86 31.42
N ASN A 314 6.10 -4.32 31.56
CA ASN A 314 7.09 -4.76 32.54
C ASN A 314 7.80 -3.53 33.12
N LEU A 315 8.55 -3.73 34.20
CA LEU A 315 9.35 -2.68 34.86
C LEU A 315 10.16 -1.83 33.86
N LYS A 316 10.84 -2.48 32.91
CA LYS A 316 11.69 -1.81 31.92
C LYS A 316 10.88 -0.91 30.97
N LYS A 317 9.67 -1.34 30.57
CA LYS A 317 8.77 -0.55 29.72
C LYS A 317 8.25 0.67 30.46
N ILE A 318 7.89 0.55 31.74
CA ILE A 318 7.47 1.72 32.54
C ILE A 318 8.64 2.69 32.73
N GLY A 319 9.83 2.17 33.04
CA GLY A 319 11.05 2.98 33.08
C GLY A 319 11.36 3.68 31.75
N PHE A 320 11.10 3.03 30.60
CA PHE A 320 11.22 3.64 29.28
C PHE A 320 10.18 4.74 29.04
N ILE A 321 8.91 4.53 29.41
CA ILE A 321 7.87 5.57 29.34
C ILE A 321 8.30 6.79 30.16
N ARG A 322 8.75 6.55 31.39
CA ARG A 322 9.24 7.60 32.27
C ARG A 322 10.37 8.42 31.63
N GLY A 323 11.38 7.74 31.06
CA GLY A 323 12.50 8.41 30.39
C GLY A 323 12.09 9.14 29.10
N ALA A 324 11.21 8.55 28.30
CA ALA A 324 10.77 9.12 27.02
C ALA A 324 9.86 10.35 27.18
N TYR A 325 9.09 10.42 28.27
CA TYR A 325 8.15 11.51 28.58
C TYR A 325 8.60 12.38 29.76
N ASN A 326 9.85 12.23 30.22
CA ASN A 326 10.44 12.99 31.33
C ASN A 326 9.61 12.99 32.63
N LEU A 327 8.98 11.86 32.98
CA LEU A 327 8.23 11.76 34.22
C LEU A 327 9.20 11.61 35.42
N SER A 328 8.93 12.31 36.52
CA SER A 328 9.70 12.14 37.76
C SER A 328 9.52 10.74 38.32
N SER A 329 10.63 10.07 38.67
CA SER A 329 10.58 8.76 39.30
C SER A 329 9.86 8.82 40.64
N ARG A 330 9.26 7.71 41.08
CA ARG A 330 8.64 7.62 42.41
C ARG A 330 9.60 8.08 43.51
N ARG A 331 10.87 7.65 43.47
CA ARG A 331 11.88 8.08 44.43
C ARG A 331 12.04 9.61 44.44
N GLN A 332 12.11 10.24 43.27
CA GLN A 332 12.23 11.68 43.16
C GLN A 332 10.98 12.38 43.73
N ARG A 333 9.78 11.90 43.40
CA ARG A 333 8.54 12.48 43.95
C ARG A 333 8.48 12.40 45.48
N LEU A 334 8.87 11.26 46.05
CA LEU A 334 8.94 11.09 47.49
C LEU A 334 9.98 12.02 48.13
N ARG A 335 11.10 12.29 47.44
CA ARG A 335 12.09 13.31 47.86
C ARG A 335 11.49 14.71 47.83
N ASP A 336 10.79 15.06 46.75
CA ASP A 336 10.16 16.37 46.58
C ASP A 336 9.04 16.59 47.62
N CYS A 337 8.38 15.52 48.08
CA CYS A 337 7.45 15.52 49.23
C CYS A 337 8.15 15.60 50.61
N GLY A 338 9.48 15.76 50.67
CA GLY A 338 10.22 15.92 51.92
C GLY A 338 10.63 14.63 52.62
N MET A 339 10.46 13.45 52.00
CA MET A 339 10.86 12.18 52.62
C MET A 339 12.38 11.99 52.61
N LEU A 340 12.89 11.45 53.72
CA LEU A 340 14.33 11.35 53.97
C LEU A 340 14.86 9.92 53.79
N THR A 341 16.14 9.79 53.46
CA THR A 341 16.84 8.50 53.45
C THR A 341 17.18 8.06 54.87
N THR A 342 17.45 6.77 55.07
CA THR A 342 17.86 6.24 56.38
C THR A 342 19.05 7.01 56.98
N GLN A 343 20.04 7.37 56.15
CA GLN A 343 21.21 8.13 56.57
C GLN A 343 20.83 9.55 57.04
N GLU A 344 20.02 10.27 56.27
CA GLU A 344 19.60 11.63 56.65
C GLU A 344 18.71 11.63 57.91
N VAL A 345 17.88 10.59 58.12
CA VAL A 345 17.12 10.44 59.38
C VAL A 345 18.07 10.17 60.55
N ALA A 346 19.07 9.31 60.35
CA ALA A 346 20.09 9.00 61.35
C ALA A 346 20.89 10.26 61.74
N GLU A 347 21.27 11.08 60.76
CA GLU A 347 21.97 12.36 60.98
C GLU A 347 21.05 13.39 61.67
N ARG A 348 19.82 13.58 61.17
CA ARG A 348 18.85 14.55 61.72
C ARG A 348 18.52 14.29 63.19
N PHE A 349 18.42 13.02 63.58
CA PHE A 349 18.13 12.63 64.96
C PHE A 349 19.36 12.14 65.72
N ALA A 350 20.59 12.26 65.19
CA ALA A 350 21.81 11.74 65.81
C ALA A 350 21.63 10.33 66.43
N ILE A 351 21.10 9.39 65.65
CA ILE A 351 20.87 7.99 66.03
C ILE A 351 21.55 7.05 65.04
N ALA A 352 21.78 5.79 65.43
CA ALA A 352 22.29 4.78 64.51
C ALA A 352 21.22 4.37 63.47
N GLU A 353 21.61 4.02 62.24
CA GLU A 353 20.69 3.58 61.18
C GLU A 353 19.82 2.38 61.60
N THR A 354 20.36 1.48 62.44
CA THR A 354 19.62 0.35 63.01
C THR A 354 18.44 0.81 63.88
N THR A 355 18.58 1.95 64.55
CA THR A 355 17.54 2.57 65.39
C THR A 355 16.44 3.18 64.52
N VAL A 356 16.77 3.73 63.34
CA VAL A 356 15.79 4.20 62.35
C VAL A 356 14.88 3.05 61.91
N HIS A 357 15.45 1.90 61.58
CA HIS A 357 14.68 0.71 61.24
C HIS A 357 13.81 0.20 62.41
N GLN A 358 14.30 0.32 63.64
CA GLN A 358 13.53 -0.02 64.84
C GLN A 358 12.34 0.92 65.03
N TRP A 359 12.52 2.24 64.83
CA TRP A 359 11.44 3.23 64.88
C TRP A 359 10.37 2.95 63.82
N GLY A 360 10.78 2.51 62.62
CA GLY A 360 9.85 2.04 61.60
C GLY A 360 9.01 0.84 62.03
N ARG A 361 9.63 -0.17 62.66
CA ARG A 361 8.92 -1.34 63.18
C ARG A 361 7.98 -1.01 64.34
N GLN A 362 8.33 -0.01 65.14
CA GLN A 362 7.48 0.54 66.22
C GLN A 362 6.36 1.43 65.68
N GLY A 363 6.31 1.68 64.37
CA GLY A 363 5.30 2.51 63.72
C GLY A 363 5.46 3.99 64.02
N LEU A 364 6.63 4.45 64.52
CA LEU A 364 6.90 5.86 64.83
C LEU A 364 7.12 6.69 63.57
N ILE A 365 7.79 6.11 62.58
CA ILE A 365 8.02 6.67 61.24
C ILE A 365 7.54 5.67 60.19
N THR A 366 7.04 6.15 59.06
CA THR A 366 6.46 5.30 58.02
C THR A 366 7.47 5.10 56.89
N LYS A 367 7.72 3.84 56.50
CA LYS A 367 8.57 3.55 55.34
C LYS A 367 7.72 3.50 54.08
N VAL A 368 7.97 4.42 53.14
CA VAL A 368 7.34 4.39 51.81
C VAL A 368 8.33 3.81 50.82
N TYR A 369 7.96 2.70 50.19
CA TYR A 369 8.81 2.02 49.23
C TYR A 369 8.89 2.81 47.92
N SER A 370 10.12 3.06 47.47
CA SER A 370 10.39 3.74 46.21
C SER A 370 10.62 2.76 45.05
N ASP A 371 11.02 1.53 45.35
CA ASP A 371 11.22 0.43 44.41
C ASP A 371 10.92 -0.95 45.02
N ASN A 372 10.99 -1.99 44.19
CA ASN A 372 10.77 -3.39 44.58
C ASN A 372 11.95 -4.03 45.32
N LEU A 373 13.07 -3.33 45.48
CA LEU A 373 14.25 -3.82 46.21
C LEU A 373 14.18 -3.43 47.69
N ASN A 374 12.97 -3.15 48.19
CA ASN A 374 12.70 -2.64 49.53
C ASN A 374 13.48 -1.35 49.85
N ARG A 375 13.94 -0.60 48.83
CA ARG A 375 14.55 0.71 49.03
C ARG A 375 13.41 1.71 49.19
N GLY A 376 13.29 2.24 50.40
CA GLY A 376 12.24 3.17 50.77
C GLY A 376 12.83 4.45 51.34
N LEU A 377 12.02 5.49 51.31
CA LEU A 377 12.26 6.73 52.04
C LEU A 377 11.37 6.71 53.29
N TRP A 378 11.79 7.45 54.31
CA TRP A 378 11.08 7.59 55.55
C TRP A 378 10.27 8.88 55.54
N ASP A 379 8.99 8.72 55.80
CA ASP A 379 8.09 9.82 56.09
C ASP A 379 8.10 10.10 57.60
N ILE A 380 8.46 11.33 57.94
CA ILE A 380 8.48 11.83 59.31
C ILE A 380 7.33 12.81 59.41
N PRO A 381 6.27 12.51 60.19
CA PRO A 381 5.17 13.44 60.39
C PRO A 381 5.69 14.78 60.88
N HIS A 382 5.38 15.86 60.16
CA HIS A 382 5.85 17.22 60.50
C HIS A 382 5.31 17.72 61.85
N ASP A 383 4.27 17.07 62.37
CA ASP A 383 3.49 17.53 63.53
C ASP A 383 3.92 16.83 64.84
N LEU A 384 4.96 15.99 64.79
CA LEU A 384 5.36 15.13 65.90
C LEU A 384 6.84 15.27 66.22
N GLU A 385 7.15 15.66 67.46
CA GLU A 385 8.50 15.49 68.01
C GLU A 385 8.67 14.04 68.45
N ILE A 386 9.65 13.35 67.87
CA ILE A 386 10.04 12.01 68.32
C ILE A 386 11.03 12.17 69.47
N VAL A 387 10.57 11.90 70.70
CA VAL A 387 11.44 11.91 71.87
C VAL A 387 12.28 10.64 71.84
N LYS A 388 13.61 10.82 71.76
CA LYS A 388 14.57 9.70 71.73
C LYS A 388 14.43 8.88 73.00
N GLY A 389 14.20 7.58 72.83
CA GLY A 389 14.30 6.61 73.91
C GLY A 389 15.74 6.48 74.42
N ARG A 390 15.92 6.03 75.67
CA ARG A 390 17.25 5.71 76.23
C ARG A 390 17.49 4.22 76.12
N PRO A 391 18.48 3.75 75.35
CA PRO A 391 18.90 2.35 75.36
C PRO A 391 19.71 2.05 76.65
N GLY A 392 19.58 0.84 77.20
CA GLY A 392 20.33 0.40 78.40
C GLY A 392 19.50 -0.44 79.38
N ARG A 393 20.04 -0.72 80.59
CA ARG A 393 19.39 -1.52 81.65
C ARG A 393 18.01 -1.00 82.08
N ASN A 394 17.74 0.30 81.88
CA ASN A 394 16.44 0.95 82.09
C ASN A 394 15.94 1.53 80.76
N ALA A 395 15.58 0.66 79.82
CA ALA A 395 15.20 1.07 78.48
C ALA A 395 13.88 1.85 78.48
N VAL A 396 13.91 3.08 77.98
CA VAL A 396 12.70 3.88 77.72
C VAL A 396 12.44 3.84 76.21
N PRO A 397 11.29 3.31 75.74
CA PRO A 397 10.98 3.29 74.31
C PRO A 397 10.84 4.71 73.78
N ALA A 398 11.25 4.93 72.53
CA ALA A 398 10.99 6.19 71.83
C ALA A 398 9.48 6.39 71.70
N ARG A 399 9.02 7.63 71.87
CA ARG A 399 7.58 7.95 71.90
C ARG A 399 7.32 9.16 71.01
N ARG A 400 6.13 9.19 70.43
CA ARG A 400 5.59 10.39 69.78
C ARG A 400 5.17 11.36 70.87
N ALA A 401 5.68 12.59 70.83
CA ALA A 401 5.14 13.71 71.58
C ALA A 401 4.40 14.63 70.61
N SER A 402 3.16 14.99 70.96
CA SER A 402 2.38 15.97 70.22
C SER A 402 3.01 17.34 70.43
N ILE A 403 3.19 18.12 69.36
CA ILE A 403 3.48 19.55 69.51
C ILE A 403 2.18 20.20 70.03
N THR A 404 2.09 20.44 71.34
CA THR A 404 1.05 21.29 71.89
C THR A 404 1.42 22.73 71.54
N VAL A 405 0.78 23.29 70.51
CA VAL A 405 0.79 24.74 70.28
C VAL A 405 0.17 25.39 71.52
N PRO A 406 0.85 26.31 72.22
CA PRO A 406 0.24 27.01 73.34
C PRO A 406 -0.88 27.89 72.80
N SER A 407 -2.11 27.64 73.25
CA SER A 407 -3.23 28.56 73.13
C SER A 407 -2.85 29.90 73.75
N THR A 408 -2.84 30.95 72.94
CA THR A 408 -2.68 32.33 73.39
C THR A 408 -3.89 32.66 74.26
N GLU A 409 -3.67 32.85 75.56
CA GLU A 409 -4.68 33.41 76.47
C GLU A 409 -5.05 34.81 75.95
N GLN A 410 -6.33 35.01 75.65
CA GLN A 410 -6.91 36.32 75.42
C GLN A 410 -7.05 37.02 76.78
N ASP A 411 -6.15 37.95 77.07
CA ASP A 411 -6.32 38.93 78.14
C ASP A 411 -7.62 39.72 77.91
N SER A 412 -8.53 39.59 78.86
CA SER A 412 -9.70 40.44 79.04
C SER A 412 -9.40 41.38 80.20
N LEU A 413 -9.21 42.67 79.92
CA LEU A 413 -9.69 43.82 80.71
C LEU A 413 -9.33 45.14 80.02
#